data_AF-A0A4R1K1G3-F1
#
_entry.id   AF-A0A4R1K1G3-F1
#
_cell.length_a   1.000
_cell.length_b   1.000
_cell.length_c   1.000
_cell.angle_alpha   90.00
_cell.angle_beta   90.00
_cell.angle_gamma   90.00
#
_symmetry.space_group_name_H-M   'P 1'
#
loop_
_entity.id
_entity.type
_entity.pdbx_description
1 polymer ?
#
loop_
_entity_poly.entity_id
_entity_poly.type
_entity_poly.pdbx_seq_one_letter_code
_entity_poly.pdbx_strand_id
1 'polypeptide(L)' 'MTTKIAQVEHRNQPAMTWRQIFHKAAVVMNHWQDRHHTRQHLQDMPEYLLRDIGLDKQERQDEVNKYFWQR' A
#
# COMPACT_ATOMS: atom_id res chain seq x y z
N MET A 1 -0.69 -6.62 -59.01
CA MET A 1 -0.57 -7.70 -58.01
C MET A 1 -0.13 -7.04 -56.71
N THR A 2 -1.09 -6.69 -55.86
CA THR A 2 -0.92 -5.79 -54.71
C THR A 2 -0.85 -6.64 -53.45
N THR A 3 0.34 -6.82 -52.88
CA THR A 3 0.50 -7.56 -51.63
C THR A 3 0.35 -6.60 -50.47
N LYS A 4 -0.67 -6.85 -49.64
CA LYS A 4 -1.03 -6.11 -48.42
C LYS A 4 0.15 -6.04 -47.44
N ILE A 5 0.84 -4.91 -47.40
CA ILE A 5 1.84 -4.57 -46.37
C ILE A 5 1.17 -3.75 -45.26
N ALA A 6 0.09 -4.28 -44.67
CA ALA A 6 -0.69 -3.52 -43.71
C ALA A 6 -1.31 -4.41 -42.64
N GLN A 7 -0.54 -5.22 -41.92
CA GLN A 7 -1.03 -5.92 -40.72
C GLN A 7 0.13 -6.20 -39.71
N VAL A 8 0.90 -5.17 -39.35
CA VAL A 8 1.59 -5.17 -38.05
C VAL A 8 0.98 -4.04 -37.25
N GLU A 9 -0.24 -4.26 -36.79
CA GLU A 9 -0.86 -3.42 -35.77
C GLU A 9 -0.17 -3.74 -34.45
N HIS A 10 0.97 -3.09 -34.22
CA HIS A 10 1.60 -3.04 -32.91
C HIS A 10 0.53 -2.54 -31.96
N ARG A 11 -0.03 -3.43 -31.12
CA ARG A 11 -0.96 -3.08 -30.05
C ARG A 11 -0.29 -1.99 -29.23
N ASN A 12 -0.64 -0.74 -29.52
CA ASN A 12 -0.15 0.43 -28.83
C ASN A 12 -0.91 0.48 -27.50
N GLN A 13 -0.55 -0.43 -26.60
CA GLN A 13 -1.01 -0.38 -25.22
C GLN A 13 -0.49 0.94 -24.66
N PRO A 14 -1.36 1.89 -24.25
CA PRO A 14 -0.88 3.16 -23.77
C PRO A 14 -0.02 2.90 -22.54
N ALA A 15 1.26 3.26 -22.63
CA ALA A 15 2.14 3.34 -21.48
C ALA A 15 1.39 4.13 -20.40
N MET A 16 1.34 3.55 -19.19
CA MET A 16 0.52 4.02 -18.08
C MET A 16 0.55 5.55 -17.99
N THR A 17 -0.60 6.19 -18.13
CA THR A 17 -0.67 7.66 -18.12
C THR A 17 -0.19 8.18 -16.76
N TRP A 18 0.43 9.36 -16.73
CA TRP A 18 0.88 9.99 -15.49
C TRP A 18 -0.24 10.04 -14.42
N ARG A 19 -1.48 10.33 -14.84
CA ARG A 19 -2.68 10.29 -13.99
C ARG A 19 -2.86 8.93 -13.29
N GLN A 20 -2.66 7.83 -13.99
CA GLN A 20 -2.76 6.48 -13.42
C GLN A 20 -1.63 6.20 -12.43
N ILE A 21 -0.42 6.69 -12.71
CA ILE A 21 0.72 6.58 -11.78
C ILE A 21 0.43 7.37 -10.50
N PHE A 22 -0.02 8.63 -10.62
CA PHE A 22 -0.40 9.45 -9.47
C PHE A 22 -1.51 8.81 -8.65
N HIS A 23 -2.55 8.26 -9.30
CA HIS A 23 -3.63 7.59 -8.60
C HIS A 23 -3.11 6.37 -7.80
N LYS A 24 -2.25 5.54 -8.41
CA LYS A 24 -1.65 4.39 -7.71
C LYS A 24 -0.78 4.85 -6.54
N ALA A 25 0.02 5.89 -6.72
CA ALA A 25 0.84 6.47 -5.66
C ALA A 25 -0.02 7.02 -4.50
N ALA A 26 -1.12 7.72 -4.81
CA ALA A 26 -2.05 8.24 -3.81
C ALA A 26 -2.70 7.11 -2.98
N VAL A 27 -3.10 6.01 -3.62
CA VAL A 27 -3.65 4.83 -2.90
C VAL A 27 -2.61 4.24 -1.95
N VAL A 28 -1.36 4.08 -2.41
CA VAL A 28 -0.27 3.55 -1.56
C VAL A 28 0.02 4.50 -0.40
N MET A 29 0.04 5.81 -0.65
CA MET A 29 0.25 6.83 0.39
C MET A 29 -0.86 6.81 1.44
N ASN A 30 -2.12 6.69 1.03
CA ASN A 30 -3.25 6.54 1.95
C ASN A 30 -3.09 5.30 2.83
N HIS A 31 -2.70 4.16 2.25
CA HIS A 31 -2.44 2.96 3.05
C HIS A 31 -1.29 3.15 4.04
N TRP A 32 -0.24 3.88 3.68
CA TRP A 32 0.84 4.20 4.60
C TRP A 32 0.37 5.12 5.73
N GLN A 33 -0.47 6.11 5.42
CA GLN A 33 -1.07 7.00 6.40
C GLN A 33 -1.96 6.23 7.39
N ASP A 34 -2.82 5.34 6.90
CA ASP A 34 -3.71 4.53 7.74
C ASP A 34 -2.91 3.62 8.69
N ARG A 35 -1.86 2.98 8.18
CA ARG A 35 -0.97 2.15 9.01
C ARG A 35 -0.23 2.97 10.06
N HIS A 36 0.27 4.14 9.67
CA HIS A 36 0.95 5.02 10.60
C HIS A 36 0.01 5.43 11.75
N HIS A 37 -1.21 5.85 11.43
CA HIS A 37 -2.22 6.23 12.42
C HIS A 37 -2.62 5.05 13.31
N THR A 38 -2.79 3.86 12.72
CA THR A 38 -3.13 2.63 13.48
C THR A 38 -2.03 2.24 14.45
N ARG A 39 -0.76 2.33 14.04
CA ARG A 39 0.40 2.02 14.91
C ARG A 39 0.59 3.06 16.00
N GLN A 40 0.33 4.33 15.74
CA GLN A 40 0.29 5.36 16.79
C GLN A 40 -0.81 5.05 17.82
N HIS A 41 -2.02 4.70 17.34
CA HIS A 41 -3.11 4.33 18.23
C HIS A 41 -2.78 3.07 19.07
N LEU A 42 -2.13 2.08 18.46
CA LEU A 42 -1.65 0.88 19.15
C LEU A 42 -0.53 1.20 20.16
N GLN A 43 0.35 2.15 19.86
CA GLN A 43 1.41 2.61 20.76
C GLN A 43 0.84 3.30 22.00
N ASP A 44 -0.19 4.13 21.82
CA ASP A 44 -0.87 4.89 22.88
C ASP A 44 -1.89 4.05 23.66
N MET A 45 -2.18 2.83 23.20
CA MET A 45 -3.15 1.94 23.85
C MET A 45 -2.68 1.50 25.24
N PRO A 46 -3.52 1.66 26.29
CA PRO A 46 -3.16 1.24 27.63
C PRO A 46 -3.09 -0.29 27.77
N GLU A 47 -2.20 -0.73 28.65
CA GLU A 47 -1.84 -2.15 28.84
C GLU A 47 -3.01 -3.09 29.08
N TYR A 48 -4.02 -2.66 29.83
CA TYR A 48 -5.17 -3.51 30.15
C TYR A 48 -6.04 -3.80 28.90
N LEU A 49 -6.09 -2.89 27.93
CA LEU A 49 -6.80 -3.10 26.67
C LEU A 49 -6.02 -4.05 25.75
N LEU A 50 -4.69 -3.97 25.75
CA LEU A 50 -3.85 -4.93 25.03
C LEU A 50 -4.14 -6.36 25.50
N ARG A 51 -4.25 -6.55 26.81
CA ARG A 51 -4.58 -7.86 27.41
C ARG A 51 -5.99 -8.33 27.06
N ASP A 52 -6.95 -7.42 26.96
CA ASP A 52 -8.33 -7.74 26.59
C ASP A 52 -8.43 -8.26 25.14
N ILE A 53 -7.62 -7.70 24.24
CA ILE A 53 -7.50 -8.17 22.85
C ILE A 53 -6.47 -9.31 22.66
N GLY A 54 -5.88 -9.78 23.76
CA GLY A 54 -4.92 -10.90 23.77
C GLY A 54 -3.53 -10.57 23.24
N LEU A 55 -3.14 -9.30 23.20
CA LEU A 55 -1.81 -8.82 22.80
C LEU A 55 -0.91 -8.58 24.03
N ASP A 56 0.34 -8.99 23.93
CA ASP A 56 1.37 -8.64 24.92
C ASP A 56 2.11 -7.33 24.57
N LYS A 57 2.77 -6.72 25.56
CA LYS A 57 3.63 -5.54 25.36
C LYS A 57 4.69 -5.74 24.29
N GLN A 58 5.26 -6.95 24.24
CA GLN A 58 6.32 -7.26 23.28
C GLN A 58 5.76 -7.28 21.86
N GLU A 59 4.61 -7.93 21.65
CA GLU A 59 3.94 -7.95 20.34
C GLU A 59 3.52 -6.55 19.88
N ARG A 60 3.01 -5.72 20.80
CA ARG A 60 2.74 -4.30 20.52
C ARG A 60 4.00 -3.60 20.02
N GLN A 61 5.13 -3.79 20.69
CA GLN A 61 6.37 -3.13 20.33
C GLN A 61 6.91 -3.62 18.98
N ASP A 62 6.80 -4.92 18.72
CA ASP A 62 7.17 -5.52 17.45
C ASP A 62 6.34 -4.95 16.29
N GLU A 63 5.03 -4.75 16.48
CA GLU A 63 4.14 -4.15 15.48
C GLU A 63 4.40 -2.65 15.27
N VAL A 64 4.58 -1.87 16.36
CA VAL A 64 4.87 -0.43 16.29
C VAL A 64 6.21 -0.15 15.61
N ASN A 65 7.20 -1.03 15.80
CA ASN A 65 8.52 -0.91 15.19
C ASN A 65 8.55 -1.23 13.68
N LYS A 66 7.47 -1.78 13.11
CA LYS A 66 7.41 -2.04 11.67
C LYS A 66 7.39 -0.73 10.89
N TYR A 67 8.23 -0.66 9.86
CA TYR A 67 8.23 0.46 8.92
C TYR A 67 6.83 0.65 8.30
N PHE A 68 6.45 1.90 8.02
CA PHE A 68 5.12 2.23 7.45
C PHE A 68 4.86 1.55 6.10
N TRP A 69 5.91 1.34 5.30
CA TRP A 69 5.82 0.66 4.01
C TRP A 69 5.69 -0.86 4.15
N GLN A 70 6.09 -1.42 5.29
CA GLN A 70 6.07 -2.84 5.55
C GLN A 70 4.65 -3.28 5.94
N ARG A 71 4.21 -4.36 5.29
CA ARG A 71 2.92 -5.00 5.53
C ARG A 71 3.06 -6.08 6.59
#